data_AF-A0A841ENE4-F1
#
_entry.id   AF-A0A841ENE4-F1
#
_cell.length_a   1.000
_cell.length_b   1.000
_cell.length_c   1.000
_cell.angle_alpha   90.00
_cell.angle_beta   90.00
_cell.angle_gamma   90.00
#
_symmetry.space_group_name_H-M   'P 1'
#
loop_
_entity.id
_entity.type
_entity.pdbx_description
1 polymer ?
#
loop_
_entity_poly.entity_id
_entity_poly.type
_entity_poly.pdbx_seq_one_letter_code
_entity_poly.pdbx_strand_id
1 'polypeptide(L)'
;MNKITLFLLLVISTISLVSCEEKFGPDVDPTPAAATIIGKWSFKSLGTITNKKSYEMLPADFSKIPGATSSSGDSISRALTYEFKTDSTYIAGNDSGKWKSSSDGKTIVLTSKVSRGFDGKLQVLTFSVLNLTKNELMFGLKKFVADANGKFEDGSFEDLFDLLLGTLALQYKGTEQEIKEVTSFQGTINLKR
;
A
#
# COMPACT_ATOMS: atom_id res chain seq x y z
N MET A 1 -24.09 -7.03 -10.48
CA MET A 1 -23.23 -6.42 -9.43
C MET A 1 -22.00 -5.82 -10.11
N ASN A 2 -21.72 -4.54 -9.89
CA ASN A 2 -20.56 -3.88 -10.50
C ASN A 2 -19.27 -4.44 -9.86
N LYS A 3 -18.25 -4.78 -10.66
CA LYS A 3 -17.01 -5.44 -10.18
C LYS A 3 -16.32 -4.65 -9.05
N ILE A 4 -16.49 -3.32 -9.05
CA ILE A 4 -15.97 -2.36 -8.07
C ILE A 4 -16.69 -2.45 -6.71
N THR A 5 -17.96 -2.87 -6.67
CA THR A 5 -18.75 -2.96 -5.43
C THR A 5 -18.42 -4.21 -4.63
N LEU A 6 -18.07 -5.33 -5.29
CA LEU A 6 -17.58 -6.54 -4.64
C LEU A 6 -16.15 -6.36 -4.06
N PHE A 7 -15.36 -5.52 -4.74
CA PHE A 7 -13.98 -5.17 -4.39
C PHE A 7 -13.85 -4.45 -3.04
N LEU A 8 -14.75 -3.50 -2.73
CA LEU A 8 -14.69 -2.74 -1.48
C LEU A 8 -15.09 -3.57 -0.24
N LEU A 9 -15.96 -4.55 -0.43
CA LEU A 9 -16.42 -5.47 0.62
C LEU A 9 -15.33 -6.50 1.00
N LEU A 10 -14.46 -6.87 0.07
CA LEU A 10 -13.40 -7.86 0.33
C LEU A 10 -12.29 -7.30 1.24
N VAL A 11 -11.89 -6.04 1.01
CA VAL A 11 -10.82 -5.34 1.76
C VAL A 11 -11.13 -5.20 3.26
N ILE A 12 -12.42 -5.23 3.64
CA ILE A 12 -12.85 -5.06 5.05
C ILE A 12 -12.86 -6.41 5.80
N SER A 13 -12.97 -7.55 5.12
CA SER A 13 -13.27 -8.85 5.77
C SER A 13 -12.05 -9.67 6.21
N THR A 14 -10.83 -9.34 5.76
CA THR A 14 -9.67 -10.25 5.87
C THR A 14 -8.82 -10.05 7.14
N ILE A 15 -9.32 -9.28 8.12
CA ILE A 15 -8.58 -8.90 9.34
C ILE A 15 -8.69 -9.97 10.45
N SER A 16 -9.40 -11.08 10.24
CA SER A 16 -9.70 -12.02 11.32
C SER A 16 -9.43 -13.46 10.88
N LEU A 17 -8.35 -14.09 11.40
CA LEU A 17 -8.35 -15.40 12.09
C LEU A 17 -7.09 -16.30 11.87
N VAL A 18 -6.39 -16.55 13.00
CA VAL A 18 -5.63 -17.73 13.49
C VAL A 18 -4.22 -18.07 12.93
N SER A 19 -3.39 -18.53 13.87
CA SER A 19 -1.94 -18.73 13.95
C SER A 19 -1.34 -19.94 13.23
N CYS A 20 -0.08 -19.80 12.81
CA CYS A 20 1.02 -20.66 13.28
C CYS A 20 2.36 -19.91 13.14
N GLU A 21 3.26 -20.06 14.12
CA GLU A 21 4.47 -19.25 14.31
C GLU A 21 5.56 -19.48 13.25
N GLU A 22 6.11 -18.39 12.71
CA GLU A 22 7.49 -18.36 12.22
C GLU A 22 8.26 -17.21 12.86
N LYS A 23 9.49 -17.52 13.24
CA LYS A 23 10.43 -16.64 13.93
C LYS A 23 11.07 -15.66 12.95
N PHE A 24 10.41 -14.55 12.67
CA PHE A 24 11.16 -13.31 12.42
C PHE A 24 11.52 -12.73 13.78
N GLY A 25 12.75 -12.99 14.22
CA GLY A 25 13.27 -12.48 15.49
C GLY A 25 13.31 -10.95 15.51
N PRO A 26 13.00 -10.31 16.65
CA PRO A 26 12.98 -8.85 16.81
C PRO A 26 14.35 -8.15 16.77
N ASP A 27 15.44 -8.87 16.46
CA ASP A 27 16.82 -8.50 16.81
C ASP A 27 17.68 -7.97 15.66
N VAL A 28 17.09 -7.48 14.56
CA VAL A 28 17.89 -6.72 13.58
C VAL A 28 17.90 -5.27 14.03
N ASP A 29 19.04 -4.86 14.61
CA ASP A 29 19.25 -3.46 14.98
C ASP A 29 19.02 -2.58 13.73
N PRO A 30 18.05 -1.67 13.80
CA PRO A 30 17.67 -0.83 12.68
C PRO A 30 18.79 0.18 12.44
N THR A 31 19.52 0.06 11.33
CA THR A 31 20.32 1.17 10.82
C THR A 31 19.33 2.29 10.52
N PRO A 32 19.47 3.50 11.11
CA PRO A 32 18.52 4.56 10.86
C PRO A 32 18.48 4.84 9.36
N ALA A 33 17.36 4.50 8.73
CA ALA A 33 16.96 5.15 7.49
C ALA A 33 16.98 6.65 7.76
N ALA A 34 17.46 7.43 6.78
CA ALA A 34 17.52 8.89 6.79
C ALA A 34 16.53 9.51 7.79
N ALA A 35 17.03 10.29 8.76
CA ALA A 35 16.22 10.98 9.78
C ALA A 35 14.96 11.67 9.21
N THR A 36 14.97 11.98 7.92
CA THR A 36 13.86 12.44 7.09
C THR A 36 12.60 11.56 7.08
N ILE A 37 12.64 10.25 7.30
CA ILE A 37 11.40 9.43 7.34
C ILE A 37 10.71 9.49 8.71
N ILE A 38 11.45 9.77 9.78
CA ILE A 38 10.93 9.86 11.14
C ILE A 38 9.90 10.99 11.24
N GLY A 39 8.77 10.70 11.86
CA GLY A 39 7.67 11.64 12.08
C GLY A 39 6.32 11.11 11.63
N LYS A 40 5.34 12.00 11.68
CA LYS A 40 3.95 11.72 11.28
C LYS A 40 3.74 12.06 9.81
N TRP A 41 2.98 11.21 9.15
CA TRP A 41 2.68 11.25 7.72
C TRP A 41 1.20 11.00 7.53
N SER A 42 0.49 12.00 7.05
CA SER A 42 -0.92 11.91 6.72
C SER A 42 -1.12 11.48 5.28
N PHE A 43 -2.17 10.69 5.03
CA PHE A 43 -2.57 10.32 3.69
C PHE A 43 -2.81 11.56 2.81
N LYS A 44 -2.22 11.56 1.61
CA LYS A 44 -2.42 12.60 0.59
C LYS A 44 -3.27 12.06 -0.57
N SER A 45 -2.89 10.90 -1.12
CA SER A 45 -3.56 10.29 -2.27
C SER A 45 -3.10 8.85 -2.50
N LEU A 46 -3.88 8.11 -3.27
CA LEU A 46 -3.42 6.88 -3.92
C LEU A 46 -3.03 7.21 -5.36
N GLY A 47 -2.09 6.45 -5.93
CA GLY A 47 -1.71 6.59 -7.32
C GLY A 47 -1.40 5.27 -8.01
N THR A 48 -1.24 5.36 -9.32
CA THR A 48 -0.78 4.27 -10.18
C THR A 48 0.25 4.84 -11.15
N ILE A 49 1.48 4.37 -11.11
CA ILE A 49 2.49 4.66 -12.13
C ILE A 49 2.42 3.54 -13.16
N THR A 50 2.22 3.85 -14.45
CA THR A 50 2.22 2.87 -15.54
C THR A 50 3.43 3.05 -16.47
N ASN A 51 3.60 2.16 -17.44
CA ASN A 51 4.56 2.32 -18.54
C ASN A 51 4.28 3.53 -19.45
N LYS A 52 3.12 4.20 -19.33
CA LYS A 52 2.72 5.34 -20.18
C LYS A 52 2.67 6.66 -19.42
N LYS A 53 2.01 6.66 -18.26
CA LYS A 53 1.84 7.85 -17.40
C LYS A 53 1.46 7.46 -15.97
N SER A 54 1.33 8.45 -15.11
CA SER A 54 0.87 8.29 -13.73
C SER A 54 -0.56 8.80 -13.55
N TYR A 55 -1.30 8.15 -12.66
CA TYR A 55 -2.65 8.54 -12.23
C TYR A 55 -2.64 8.80 -10.73
N GLU A 56 -3.44 9.76 -10.30
CA GLU A 56 -3.60 10.11 -8.90
C GLU A 56 -5.08 10.21 -8.54
N MET A 57 -5.43 9.68 -7.38
CA MET A 57 -6.77 9.70 -6.82
C MET A 57 -6.74 10.31 -5.42
N LEU A 58 -7.44 11.44 -5.29
CA LEU A 58 -7.48 12.21 -4.04
C LEU A 58 -8.54 11.63 -3.08
N PRO A 59 -8.49 11.95 -1.77
CA PRO A 59 -9.52 11.59 -0.79
C PRO A 59 -10.96 11.90 -1.26
N ALA A 60 -11.16 13.04 -1.93
CA ALA A 60 -12.46 13.46 -2.45
C ALA A 60 -12.97 12.63 -3.65
N ASP A 61 -12.11 11.82 -4.26
CA ASP A 61 -12.49 10.97 -5.39
C ASP A 61 -13.04 9.61 -4.92
N PHE A 62 -12.71 9.13 -3.71
CA PHE A 62 -13.21 7.85 -3.21
C PHE A 62 -14.73 7.82 -3.06
N SER A 63 -15.35 8.93 -2.67
CA SER A 63 -16.81 9.04 -2.56
C SER A 63 -17.54 9.01 -3.90
N LYS A 64 -16.80 9.16 -5.01
CA LYS A 64 -17.33 9.12 -6.38
C LYS A 64 -17.21 7.73 -7.01
N ILE A 65 -16.59 6.78 -6.32
CA ILE A 65 -16.48 5.40 -6.79
C ILE A 65 -17.85 4.73 -6.64
N PRO A 66 -18.43 4.14 -7.70
CA PRO A 66 -19.73 3.49 -7.61
C PRO A 66 -19.76 2.37 -6.56
N GLY A 67 -20.63 2.52 -5.56
CA GLY A 67 -20.76 1.58 -4.44
C GLY A 67 -19.82 1.87 -3.26
N ALA A 68 -19.00 2.91 -3.33
CA ALA A 68 -18.31 3.44 -2.15
C ALA A 68 -19.26 4.29 -1.31
N THR A 69 -19.06 4.24 0.00
CA THR A 69 -19.74 5.13 0.95
C THR A 69 -18.86 6.35 1.22
N SER A 70 -19.43 7.46 1.66
CA SER A 70 -18.64 8.61 2.12
C SER A 70 -17.64 8.22 3.22
N SER A 71 -18.01 7.28 4.09
CA SER A 71 -17.13 6.70 5.12
C SER A 71 -15.92 5.93 4.57
N SER A 72 -15.93 5.51 3.30
CA SER A 72 -14.83 4.75 2.70
C SER A 72 -13.58 5.61 2.52
N GLY A 73 -13.73 6.87 2.07
CA GLY A 73 -12.59 7.79 1.93
C GLY A 73 -11.95 8.16 3.26
N ASP A 74 -12.76 8.42 4.28
CA ASP A 74 -12.28 8.73 5.64
C ASP A 74 -11.60 7.52 6.29
N SER A 75 -12.11 6.31 6.03
CA SER A 75 -11.51 5.09 6.57
C SER A 75 -10.16 4.79 5.91
N ILE A 76 -10.04 4.96 4.59
CA ILE A 76 -8.76 4.82 3.87
C ILE A 76 -7.76 5.87 4.35
N SER A 77 -8.19 7.13 4.47
CA SER A 77 -7.30 8.23 4.92
C SER A 77 -6.77 8.00 6.33
N ARG A 78 -7.60 7.46 7.24
CA ARG A 78 -7.17 7.07 8.59
C ARG A 78 -6.27 5.85 8.58
N ALA A 79 -6.60 4.82 7.80
CA ALA A 79 -5.80 3.60 7.70
C ALA A 79 -4.40 3.85 7.11
N LEU A 80 -4.28 4.82 6.21
CA LEU A 80 -3.04 5.17 5.51
C LEU A 80 -2.35 6.41 6.11
N THR A 81 -2.47 6.61 7.41
CA THR A 81 -1.68 7.59 8.17
C THR A 81 -0.61 6.85 8.96
N TYR A 82 0.65 7.28 8.83
CA TYR A 82 1.81 6.61 9.42
C TYR A 82 2.54 7.50 10.43
N GLU A 83 3.08 6.92 11.49
CA GLU A 83 4.07 7.56 12.36
C GLU A 83 5.28 6.64 12.48
N PHE A 84 6.44 7.08 11.99
CA PHE A 84 7.71 6.37 12.14
C PHE A 84 8.51 6.96 13.30
N LYS A 85 8.85 6.14 14.29
CA LYS A 85 9.57 6.56 15.50
C LYS A 85 11.04 6.16 15.46
N THR A 86 11.86 6.88 16.22
CA THR A 86 13.31 6.69 16.29
C THR A 86 13.72 5.35 16.90
N ASP A 87 12.87 4.76 17.74
CA ASP A 87 13.03 3.41 18.33
C ASP A 87 12.62 2.27 17.39
N SER A 88 12.42 2.61 16.11
CA SER A 88 12.01 1.71 15.03
C SER A 88 10.67 1.03 15.23
N THR A 89 9.77 1.69 15.97
CA THR A 89 8.36 1.35 15.99
C THR A 89 7.57 2.24 15.04
N TYR A 90 6.45 1.72 14.54
CA TYR A 90 5.51 2.50 13.72
C TYR A 90 4.07 2.39 14.23
N ILE A 91 3.25 3.36 13.83
CA ILE A 91 1.79 3.32 13.93
C ILE A 91 1.24 3.56 12.52
N ALA A 92 0.27 2.76 12.09
CA ALA A 92 -0.41 2.91 10.80
C ALA A 92 -1.92 2.68 10.96
N GLY A 93 -2.70 3.76 11.10
CA GLY A 93 -4.12 3.66 11.46
C GLY A 93 -4.33 2.89 12.77
N ASN A 94 -4.97 1.71 12.69
CA ASN A 94 -5.19 0.81 13.83
C ASN A 94 -4.09 -0.24 14.00
N ASP A 95 -3.13 -0.32 13.08
CA ASP A 95 -1.99 -1.21 13.16
C ASP A 95 -0.79 -0.53 13.83
N SER A 96 0.10 -1.34 14.40
CA SER A 96 1.38 -0.89 14.93
C SER A 96 2.39 -2.01 14.88
N GLY A 97 3.67 -1.68 14.87
CA GLY A 97 4.68 -2.70 14.72
C GLY A 97 6.11 -2.19 14.78
N LYS A 98 7.00 -2.95 14.15
CA LYS A 98 8.39 -2.59 13.92
C LYS A 98 8.58 -2.21 12.45
N TRP A 99 9.44 -1.24 12.20
CA TRP A 99 9.82 -0.89 10.82
C TRP A 99 11.33 -0.89 10.69
N LYS A 100 11.80 -1.13 9.46
CA LYS A 100 13.21 -0.97 9.09
C LYS A 100 13.30 -0.46 7.66
N SER A 101 14.42 0.17 7.33
CA SER A 101 14.77 0.50 5.96
C SER A 101 15.90 -0.36 5.46
N SER A 102 15.96 -0.58 4.15
CA SER A 102 17.19 -1.00 3.50
C SER A 102 18.28 0.06 3.68
N SER A 103 19.54 -0.36 3.58
CA SER A 103 20.72 0.50 3.73
C SER A 103 20.78 1.62 2.68
N ASP A 104 20.21 1.39 1.50
CA ASP A 104 20.12 2.38 0.42
C ASP A 104 18.91 3.33 0.54
N GLY A 105 18.07 3.16 1.57
CA GLY A 105 16.88 3.98 1.80
C GLY A 105 15.74 3.76 0.81
N LYS A 106 15.87 2.78 -0.11
CA LYS A 106 14.89 2.55 -1.19
C LYS A 106 13.78 1.59 -0.83
N THR A 107 13.87 0.90 0.31
CA THR A 107 12.88 -0.08 0.75
C THR A 107 12.54 0.14 2.21
N ILE A 108 11.26 0.12 2.55
CA ILE A 108 10.76 0.10 3.93
C ILE A 108 10.01 -1.21 4.15
N VAL A 109 10.32 -1.87 5.26
CA VAL A 109 9.62 -3.08 5.70
C VAL A 109 8.91 -2.78 7.00
N LEU A 110 7.61 -3.04 7.04
CA LEU A 110 6.78 -2.98 8.24
C LEU A 110 6.44 -4.39 8.68
N THR A 111 6.69 -4.70 9.94
CA THR A 111 6.27 -5.94 10.58
C THR A 111 5.24 -5.59 11.63
N SER A 112 3.98 -5.94 11.38
CA SER A 112 2.88 -5.69 12.30
C SER A 112 3.04 -6.49 13.60
N LYS A 113 2.52 -5.95 14.70
CA LYS A 113 2.32 -6.66 15.98
C LYS A 113 0.87 -7.10 16.19
N VAL A 114 -0.06 -6.62 15.36
CA VAL A 114 -1.51 -6.75 15.57
C VAL A 114 -2.15 -7.53 14.43
N SER A 115 -1.86 -7.16 13.19
CA SER A 115 -2.35 -7.77 11.97
C SER A 115 -1.61 -9.06 11.64
N ARG A 116 -2.37 -10.04 11.15
CA ARG A 116 -1.84 -11.31 10.65
C ARG A 116 -2.17 -11.49 9.18
N GLY A 117 -1.25 -12.09 8.42
CA GLY A 117 -1.48 -12.54 7.06
C GLY A 117 -2.35 -13.79 7.01
N PHE A 118 -2.67 -14.24 5.80
CA PHE A 118 -3.48 -15.46 5.58
C PHE A 118 -2.77 -16.74 6.00
N ASP A 119 -1.45 -16.68 6.06
CA ASP A 119 -0.60 -17.72 6.61
C ASP A 119 -0.59 -17.75 8.15
N GLY A 120 -1.37 -16.86 8.80
CA GLY A 120 -1.47 -16.75 10.26
C GLY A 120 -0.27 -16.10 10.93
N LYS A 121 0.75 -15.69 10.16
CA LYS A 121 1.95 -15.00 10.66
C LYS A 121 1.68 -13.51 10.79
N LEU A 122 2.53 -12.82 11.54
CA LEU A 122 2.47 -11.36 11.62
C LEU A 122 2.63 -10.79 10.21
N GLN A 123 1.74 -9.87 9.86
CA GLN A 123 1.75 -9.27 8.53
C GLN A 123 3.06 -8.51 8.31
N VAL A 124 3.70 -8.79 7.18
CA VAL A 124 4.90 -8.06 6.73
C VAL A 124 4.54 -7.32 5.45
N LEU A 125 4.67 -6.00 5.47
CA LEU A 125 4.47 -5.14 4.31
C LEU A 125 5.82 -4.60 3.84
N THR A 126 6.09 -4.69 2.55
CA THR A 126 7.32 -4.18 1.95
C THR A 126 6.97 -3.12 0.91
N PHE A 127 7.53 -1.93 1.07
CA PHE A 127 7.32 -0.80 0.18
C PHE A 127 8.64 -0.37 -0.46
N SER A 128 8.59 -0.01 -1.75
CA SER A 128 9.64 0.81 -2.35
C SER A 128 9.45 2.27 -1.91
N VAL A 129 10.54 2.98 -1.63
CA VAL A 129 10.53 4.43 -1.39
C VAL A 129 10.83 5.11 -2.72
N LEU A 130 9.79 5.62 -3.37
CA LEU A 130 9.90 6.26 -4.70
C LEU A 130 10.27 7.74 -4.58
N ASN A 131 9.85 8.38 -3.49
CA ASN A 131 10.21 9.75 -3.15
C ASN A 131 10.21 9.93 -1.62
N LEU A 132 11.21 10.61 -1.09
CA LEU A 132 11.28 11.00 0.32
C LEU A 132 11.92 12.38 0.45
N THR A 133 11.12 13.35 0.89
CA THR A 133 11.55 14.72 1.18
C THR A 133 11.13 15.12 2.59
N LYS A 134 11.40 16.36 3.01
CA LYS A 134 10.94 16.87 4.30
C LYS A 134 9.41 16.83 4.46
N ASN A 135 8.66 17.00 3.37
CA ASN A 135 7.21 17.20 3.42
C ASN A 135 6.42 16.13 2.67
N GLU A 136 7.08 15.28 1.88
CA GLU A 136 6.43 14.29 1.03
C GLU A 136 7.13 12.94 1.12
N LEU A 137 6.32 11.87 1.13
CA LEU A 137 6.75 10.49 1.10
C LEU A 137 5.85 9.74 0.12
N MET A 138 6.46 9.02 -0.81
CA MET A 138 5.76 8.19 -1.79
C MET A 138 6.24 6.76 -1.66
N PHE A 139 5.35 5.90 -1.17
CA PHE A 139 5.55 4.46 -1.19
C PHE A 139 5.07 3.89 -2.52
N GLY A 140 5.86 2.99 -3.10
CA GLY A 140 5.48 2.10 -4.19
C GLY A 140 5.15 0.71 -3.63
N LEU A 141 4.00 0.18 -4.03
CA LEU A 141 3.60 -1.22 -3.82
C LEU A 141 4.42 -2.16 -4.73
N LYS A 142 4.10 -3.46 -4.76
CA LYS A 142 4.68 -4.37 -5.76
C LYS A 142 4.44 -3.83 -7.18
N LYS A 143 5.49 -3.90 -8.00
CA LYS A 143 5.42 -3.58 -9.43
C LYS A 143 4.99 -4.82 -10.20
N PHE A 144 3.96 -4.67 -11.03
CA PHE A 144 3.45 -5.71 -11.91
C PHE A 144 3.91 -5.44 -13.34
N VAL A 145 4.34 -6.48 -14.03
CA VAL A 145 4.72 -6.46 -15.44
C VAL A 145 3.95 -7.58 -16.12
N ALA A 146 3.30 -7.26 -17.24
CA ALA A 146 2.55 -8.25 -18.00
C ALA A 146 3.52 -9.21 -18.70
N ASP A 147 3.15 -10.48 -18.74
CA ASP A 147 3.83 -11.50 -19.53
C ASP A 147 3.62 -11.28 -21.04
N ALA A 148 4.20 -12.15 -21.87
CA ALA A 148 4.06 -12.11 -23.32
C ALA A 148 2.60 -12.24 -23.81
N ASN A 149 1.68 -12.72 -22.96
CA ASN A 149 0.26 -12.86 -23.25
C ASN A 149 -0.59 -11.71 -22.66
N GLY A 150 0.04 -10.69 -22.06
CA GLY A 150 -0.65 -9.57 -21.45
C GLY A 150 -1.22 -9.85 -20.06
N LYS A 151 -0.82 -10.94 -19.39
CA LYS A 151 -1.27 -11.31 -18.05
C LYS A 151 -0.31 -10.82 -16.97
N PHE A 152 -0.85 -10.26 -15.90
CA PHE A 152 -0.07 -9.91 -14.71
C PHE A 152 -0.04 -11.10 -13.75
N GLU A 153 1.09 -11.34 -13.09
CA GLU A 153 1.20 -12.34 -12.03
C GLU A 153 0.39 -11.89 -10.79
N ASP A 154 -0.56 -12.71 -10.35
CA ASP A 154 -1.42 -12.48 -9.18
C ASP A 154 -1.44 -13.70 -8.23
N GLY A 155 -0.34 -14.45 -8.17
CA GLY A 155 -0.28 -15.79 -7.57
C GLY A 155 -0.44 -15.85 -6.04
N SER A 156 -0.40 -14.72 -5.32
CA SER A 156 -0.64 -14.65 -3.87
C SER A 156 -1.79 -13.68 -3.53
N PHE A 157 -2.35 -13.79 -2.32
CA PHE A 157 -3.36 -12.83 -1.87
C PHE A 157 -2.76 -11.42 -1.69
N GLU A 158 -1.52 -11.33 -1.20
CA GLU A 158 -0.79 -10.08 -1.08
C GLU A 158 -0.63 -9.41 -2.45
N ASP A 159 -0.34 -10.21 -3.48
CA ASP A 159 -0.31 -9.75 -4.87
C ASP A 159 -1.68 -9.26 -5.32
N LEU A 160 -2.76 -9.93 -4.93
CA LEU A 160 -4.12 -9.44 -5.19
C LEU A 160 -4.33 -8.07 -4.54
N PHE A 161 -4.00 -7.87 -3.26
CA PHE A 161 -4.17 -6.56 -2.59
C PHE A 161 -3.37 -5.44 -3.27
N ASP A 162 -2.11 -5.70 -3.60
CA ASP A 162 -1.24 -4.74 -4.31
C ASP A 162 -1.76 -4.45 -5.73
N LEU A 163 -2.30 -5.47 -6.42
CA LEU A 163 -2.95 -5.34 -7.72
C LEU A 163 -4.23 -4.48 -7.61
N LEU A 164 -5.04 -4.74 -6.58
CA LEU A 164 -6.30 -4.04 -6.32
C LEU A 164 -6.03 -2.55 -6.03
N LEU A 165 -5.22 -2.23 -5.03
CA LEU A 165 -4.87 -0.84 -4.72
C LEU A 165 -4.11 -0.18 -5.88
N GLY A 166 -3.19 -0.91 -6.49
CA GLY A 166 -2.33 -0.39 -7.53
C GLY A 166 -3.03 -0.12 -8.85
N THR A 167 -4.20 -0.71 -9.11
CA THR A 167 -5.01 -0.40 -10.31
C THR A 167 -6.14 0.60 -10.05
N LEU A 168 -6.45 0.94 -8.80
CA LEU A 168 -7.63 1.73 -8.46
C LEU A 168 -7.64 3.12 -9.12
N ALA A 169 -6.53 3.87 -9.03
CA ALA A 169 -6.43 5.20 -9.64
C ALA A 169 -6.48 5.12 -11.18
N LEU A 170 -5.85 4.11 -11.77
CA LEU A 170 -5.92 3.83 -13.21
C LEU A 170 -7.35 3.48 -13.65
N GLN A 171 -8.06 2.61 -12.94
CA GLN A 171 -9.44 2.23 -13.28
C GLN A 171 -10.42 3.40 -13.14
N TYR A 172 -10.18 4.29 -12.19
CA TYR A 172 -11.05 5.44 -11.94
C TYR A 172 -10.80 6.63 -12.88
N LYS A 173 -9.53 6.92 -13.20
CA LYS A 173 -9.14 8.11 -13.99
C LYS A 173 -8.72 7.79 -15.42
N GLY A 174 -8.33 6.56 -15.70
CA GLY A 174 -7.87 6.12 -17.01
C GLY A 174 -9.03 5.83 -17.95
N THR A 175 -8.77 6.00 -19.25
CA THR A 175 -9.71 5.56 -20.29
C THR A 175 -9.59 4.06 -20.53
N GLU A 176 -10.61 3.44 -21.13
CA GLU A 176 -10.55 2.02 -21.50
C GLU A 176 -9.37 1.69 -22.42
N GLN A 177 -9.04 2.59 -23.35
CA GLN A 177 -7.91 2.41 -24.24
C GLN A 177 -6.59 2.43 -23.47
N GLU A 178 -6.42 3.39 -22.56
CA GLU A 178 -5.22 3.49 -21.74
C GLU A 178 -5.02 2.24 -20.88
N ILE A 179 -6.09 1.73 -20.27
CA ILE A 179 -6.04 0.50 -19.46
C ILE A 179 -5.58 -0.70 -20.31
N LYS A 180 -6.06 -0.84 -21.56
CA LYS A 180 -5.67 -1.93 -22.46
C LYS A 180 -4.21 -1.87 -22.90
N GLU A 181 -3.62 -0.68 -22.93
CA GLU A 181 -2.22 -0.46 -23.36
C GLU A 181 -1.21 -0.55 -22.20
N VAL A 182 -1.67 -0.74 -20.96
CA VAL A 182 -0.79 -0.93 -19.80
C VAL A 182 -0.11 -2.29 -19.86
N THR A 183 1.21 -2.29 -19.91
CA THR A 183 2.05 -3.49 -19.83
C THR A 183 2.85 -3.57 -18.54
N SER A 184 2.90 -2.49 -17.76
CA SER A 184 3.38 -2.54 -16.39
C SER A 184 2.75 -1.43 -15.55
N PHE A 185 2.56 -1.69 -14.27
CA PHE A 185 2.13 -0.69 -13.33
C PHE A 185 2.67 -0.93 -11.92
N GLN A 186 2.66 0.13 -11.11
CA GLN A 186 2.99 0.10 -9.69
C GLN A 186 2.02 1.01 -8.95
N GLY A 187 1.33 0.47 -7.95
CA GLY A 187 0.52 1.27 -7.05
C GLY A 187 1.36 2.18 -6.18
N THR A 188 0.83 3.35 -5.81
CA THR A 188 1.50 4.25 -4.88
C THR A 188 0.61 4.73 -3.76
N ILE A 189 1.21 4.92 -2.58
CA ILE A 189 0.61 5.61 -1.44
C ILE A 189 1.41 6.89 -1.23
N ASN A 190 0.77 8.03 -1.45
CA ASN A 190 1.38 9.35 -1.28
C ASN A 190 0.99 9.90 0.08
N LEU A 191 1.99 10.35 0.82
CA LEU A 191 1.86 10.86 2.18
C LEU A 191 2.50 12.26 2.28
N LYS A 192 2.00 13.05 3.23
CA LYS A 192 2.50 14.39 3.54
C LYS A 192 2.64 14.61 5.04
N ARG A 193 3.53 15.51 5.44
CA ARG A 193 3.62 15.97 6.84
C ARG A 193 2.56 17.03 7.16
#